data_AF-A0A8H5EES5-F1
#
_entry.id   AF-A0A8H5EES5-F1
#
_cell.length_a   1.000
_cell.length_b   1.000
_cell.length_c   1.000
_cell.angle_alpha   90.00
_cell.angle_beta   90.00
_cell.angle_gamma   90.00
#
_symmetry.space_group_name_H-M   'P 1'
#
loop_
_entity.id
_entity.type
_entity.pdbx_description
1 polymer ?
#
loop_
_entity_poly.entity_id
_entity_poly.type
_entity_poly.pdbx_seq_one_letter_code
_entity_poly.pdbx_strand_id
1 'polypeptide(L)'
;MSERLYNIASKIPILSSVTHTFVMKTFFNQFLGGEKTENCIPKIQYLRDRQVGTLLGYNIEAELDGSSKDPALILRQTQLVLESIDAQGELAKQYCPDASAYSGDNRCWVRIKVTGLLPHPVALYHGSNAILRTRRERGLDLDVPYPGLPHDGDWEAALNGREVTESDRQQLLSLRATMEAIASKARDNNVRIVIDAEQSWYQPVIDSLTDELMQNYNTLDGPATCIASFQAYLRRYPQLLDQQIARAEERGYKLLFKQIRGAYMVTEAERCKTDGKQGHSPVWPTKEETDASFNYGIEKTVATIAQQVRETGHSKLSAVFATHNSISVGLGLDLLQKHGLARRNDENGKLVVSKEIAGSFAFAQLYGKLPFLRSRDDNASD
;
A
#
# COMPACT_ATOMS: atom_id res chain seq x y z
N MET A 1 -2.69 -24.48 -10.79
CA MET A 1 -3.95 -25.25 -10.67
C MET A 1 -5.08 -24.24 -10.86
N SER A 2 -6.03 -24.46 -11.78
CA SER A 2 -7.14 -23.52 -11.90
C SER A 2 -7.97 -23.54 -10.62
N GLU A 3 -8.55 -22.40 -10.25
CA GLU A 3 -9.39 -22.23 -9.06
C GLU A 3 -10.52 -23.28 -9.00
N ARG A 4 -11.07 -23.64 -10.17
CA ARG A 4 -12.04 -24.73 -10.33
C ARG A 4 -11.50 -26.10 -9.92
N LEU A 5 -10.26 -26.44 -10.30
CA LEU A 5 -9.64 -27.71 -9.95
C LEU A 5 -9.36 -27.81 -8.44
N TYR A 6 -8.93 -26.72 -7.81
CA TYR A 6 -8.74 -26.65 -6.36
C TYR A 6 -10.06 -26.80 -5.59
N ASN A 7 -11.13 -26.14 -6.05
CA ASN A 7 -12.46 -26.22 -5.43
C ASN A 7 -13.13 -27.59 -5.57
N ILE A 8 -12.78 -28.36 -6.61
CA ILE A 8 -13.24 -29.74 -6.78
C ILE A 8 -12.41 -30.68 -5.87
N ALA A 9 -11.08 -30.52 -5.86
CA ALA A 9 -10.19 -31.37 -5.07
C ALA A 9 -10.35 -31.19 -3.55
N SER A 10 -10.66 -29.98 -3.08
CA SER A 10 -10.85 -29.67 -1.65
C SER A 10 -12.11 -30.28 -1.03
N LYS A 11 -13.09 -30.72 -1.85
CA LYS A 11 -14.35 -31.33 -1.38
C LYS A 11 -14.25 -32.84 -1.09
N ILE A 12 -13.14 -33.49 -1.44
CA ILE A 12 -12.91 -34.93 -1.20
C ILE A 12 -11.87 -35.06 -0.07
N PRO A 13 -12.17 -35.68 1.09
CA PRO A 13 -11.32 -35.59 2.29
C PRO A 13 -9.86 -36.01 2.10
N ILE A 14 -9.62 -37.11 1.37
CA ILE A 14 -8.26 -37.63 1.12
C ILE A 14 -7.53 -36.74 0.09
N LEU A 15 -8.23 -36.35 -0.98
CA LEU A 15 -7.68 -35.44 -1.98
C LEU A 15 -7.41 -34.06 -1.38
N SER A 16 -8.22 -33.62 -0.42
CA SER A 16 -8.09 -32.35 0.29
C SER A 16 -6.83 -32.32 1.15
N SER A 17 -6.51 -33.39 1.87
CA SER A 17 -5.26 -33.50 2.65
C SER A 17 -4.00 -33.51 1.78
N VAL A 18 -4.02 -34.25 0.66
CA VAL A 18 -2.90 -34.29 -0.30
C VAL A 18 -2.74 -32.96 -1.03
N THR A 19 -3.85 -32.36 -1.49
CA THR A 19 -3.87 -31.06 -2.16
C THR A 19 -3.40 -29.96 -1.20
N HIS A 20 -3.87 -29.98 0.05
CA HIS A 20 -3.40 -29.08 1.11
C HIS A 20 -1.91 -29.25 1.33
N THR A 21 -1.42 -30.47 1.54
CA THR A 21 0.02 -30.73 1.73
C THR A 21 0.86 -30.25 0.54
N PHE A 22 0.40 -30.49 -0.68
CA PHE A 22 1.08 -30.03 -1.89
C PHE A 22 1.09 -28.50 -1.99
N VAL A 23 -0.05 -27.84 -1.77
CA VAL A 23 -0.16 -26.37 -1.74
C VAL A 23 0.73 -25.78 -0.66
N MET A 24 0.73 -26.35 0.54
CA MET A 24 1.55 -25.90 1.67
C MET A 24 3.05 -26.08 1.42
N LYS A 25 3.45 -27.22 0.84
CA LYS A 25 4.88 -27.49 0.55
C LYS A 25 5.41 -26.74 -0.66
N THR A 26 4.56 -26.34 -1.61
CA THR A 26 4.99 -25.66 -2.85
C THR A 26 4.64 -24.17 -2.83
N PHE A 27 3.40 -23.84 -3.15
CA PHE A 27 2.92 -22.46 -3.33
C PHE A 27 3.01 -21.64 -2.04
N PHE A 28 2.58 -22.22 -0.91
CA PHE A 28 2.56 -21.52 0.36
C PHE A 28 3.98 -21.20 0.84
N ASN A 29 4.89 -22.18 0.85
CA ASN A 29 6.26 -21.91 1.30
C ASN A 29 7.01 -20.90 0.41
N GLN A 30 6.72 -20.92 -0.90
CA GLN A 30 7.30 -19.98 -1.85
C GLN A 30 6.79 -18.54 -1.64
N PHE A 31 5.47 -18.34 -1.50
CA PHE A 31 4.86 -17.00 -1.56
C PHE A 31 4.37 -16.45 -0.21
N LEU A 32 4.29 -17.28 0.84
CA LEU A 32 3.77 -16.90 2.14
C LEU A 32 4.83 -17.01 3.23
N GLY A 33 4.81 -16.05 4.15
CA GLY A 33 5.71 -15.98 5.30
C GLY A 33 5.47 -17.13 6.29
N GLY A 34 4.19 -17.46 6.52
CA GLY A 34 3.74 -18.44 7.49
C GLY A 34 2.22 -18.40 7.62
N GLU A 35 1.66 -19.32 8.41
CA GLU A 35 0.21 -19.37 8.69
C GLU A 35 -0.21 -18.35 9.77
N LYS A 36 0.68 -18.07 10.71
CA LYS A 36 0.52 -17.06 11.77
C LYS A 36 1.70 -16.10 11.78
N THR A 37 1.56 -14.94 12.41
CA THR A 37 2.64 -13.96 12.60
C THR A 37 3.92 -14.61 13.14
N GLU A 38 3.80 -15.44 14.17
CA GLU A 38 4.92 -16.14 14.81
C GLU A 38 5.71 -17.02 13.82
N ASN A 39 5.01 -17.68 12.88
CA ASN A 39 5.66 -18.54 11.89
C ASN A 39 6.44 -17.74 10.84
N CYS A 40 6.13 -16.45 10.68
CA CYS A 40 6.84 -15.56 9.77
C CYS A 40 8.18 -15.08 10.37
N ILE A 41 8.35 -15.08 11.69
CA ILE A 41 9.50 -14.45 12.37
C ILE A 41 10.85 -14.97 11.87
N PRO A 42 11.11 -16.29 11.73
CA PRO A 42 12.40 -16.77 11.23
C PRO A 42 12.72 -16.28 9.81
N LYS A 43 11.69 -16.19 8.94
CA LYS A 43 11.86 -15.66 7.57
C LYS A 43 12.09 -14.16 7.59
N ILE A 44 11.43 -13.42 8.47
CA ILE A 44 11.65 -11.99 8.65
C ILE A 44 13.09 -11.76 9.12
N GLN A 45 13.55 -12.45 10.16
CA GLN A 45 14.93 -12.39 10.65
C GLN A 45 15.95 -12.66 9.54
N TYR A 46 15.76 -13.73 8.76
CA TYR A 46 16.62 -14.06 7.61
C TYR A 46 16.75 -12.91 6.59
N LEU A 47 15.64 -12.19 6.32
CA LEU A 47 15.62 -11.02 5.44
C LEU A 47 16.27 -9.79 6.10
N ARG A 48 16.03 -9.58 7.40
CA ARG A 48 16.61 -8.47 8.18
C ARG A 48 18.14 -8.57 8.25
N ASP A 49 18.68 -9.76 8.44
CA ASP A 49 20.13 -10.02 8.45
C ASP A 49 20.79 -9.64 7.10
N ARG A 50 19.99 -9.56 6.03
CA ARG A 50 20.39 -9.13 4.68
C ARG A 50 19.96 -7.70 4.34
N GLN A 51 19.61 -6.92 5.36
CA GLN A 51 19.20 -5.51 5.26
C GLN A 51 17.89 -5.29 4.47
N VAL A 52 17.09 -6.34 4.27
CA VAL A 52 15.78 -6.27 3.61
C VAL A 52 14.69 -5.99 4.65
N GLY A 53 13.91 -4.93 4.42
CA GLY A 53 12.72 -4.64 5.22
C GLY A 53 11.58 -5.61 4.92
N THR A 54 10.58 -5.68 5.80
CA THR A 54 9.41 -6.53 5.57
C THR A 54 8.11 -5.77 5.70
N LEU A 55 7.16 -6.13 4.83
CA LEU A 55 5.77 -5.69 4.90
C LEU A 55 4.92 -6.93 5.12
N LEU A 56 4.50 -7.16 6.37
CA LEU A 56 3.67 -8.30 6.73
C LEU A 56 2.21 -7.97 6.49
N GLY A 57 1.46 -8.87 5.85
CA GLY A 57 0.05 -8.66 5.57
C GLY A 57 -0.75 -9.94 5.71
N TYR A 58 -1.96 -9.81 6.25
CA TYR A 58 -2.98 -10.85 6.20
C TYR A 58 -3.83 -10.68 4.95
N ASN A 59 -4.12 -11.78 4.26
CA ASN A 59 -4.82 -11.79 2.98
C ASN A 59 -6.29 -12.15 3.17
N ILE A 60 -7.09 -11.21 3.66
CA ILE A 60 -8.55 -11.29 3.61
C ILE A 60 -9.09 -10.00 3.00
N GLU A 61 -9.67 -10.16 1.81
CA GLU A 61 -10.31 -9.11 1.00
C GLU A 61 -11.81 -9.31 1.00
N ALA A 62 -12.57 -8.31 0.59
CA ALA A 62 -13.98 -8.52 0.27
C ALA A 62 -14.21 -8.61 -1.24
N GLU A 63 -15.15 -9.48 -1.63
CA GLU A 63 -15.75 -9.46 -2.95
C GLU A 63 -16.98 -8.54 -2.94
N LEU A 64 -17.33 -8.00 -4.11
CA LEU A 64 -18.51 -7.13 -4.28
C LEU A 64 -19.73 -7.97 -4.70
N ASP A 65 -20.02 -9.02 -3.94
CA ASP A 65 -21.17 -9.90 -4.17
C ASP A 65 -22.36 -9.55 -3.25
N GLY A 66 -22.21 -8.52 -2.40
CA GLY A 66 -23.20 -8.14 -1.40
C GLY A 66 -23.23 -9.06 -0.18
N SER A 67 -22.30 -10.02 -0.07
CA SER A 67 -22.21 -10.87 1.10
C SER A 67 -21.73 -10.09 2.32
N SER A 68 -22.43 -10.32 3.44
CA SER A 68 -21.95 -9.94 4.76
C SER A 68 -20.79 -10.86 5.13
N LYS A 69 -19.70 -10.30 5.63
CA LYS A 69 -18.71 -11.07 6.39
C LYS A 69 -19.21 -11.29 7.81
N ASP A 70 -18.82 -12.41 8.39
CA ASP A 70 -19.06 -12.71 9.80
C ASP A 70 -18.35 -11.64 10.66
N PRO A 71 -19.06 -10.91 11.54
CA PRO A 71 -18.44 -9.95 12.46
C PRO A 71 -17.31 -10.57 13.31
N ALA A 72 -17.40 -11.85 13.67
CA ALA A 72 -16.34 -12.54 14.41
C ALA A 72 -15.06 -12.70 13.56
N LEU A 73 -15.20 -12.87 12.24
CA LEU A 73 -14.07 -12.91 11.31
C LEU A 73 -13.40 -11.53 11.22
N ILE A 74 -14.18 -10.44 11.16
CA ILE A 74 -13.67 -9.06 11.13
C ILE A 74 -12.91 -8.73 12.42
N LEU A 75 -13.46 -9.10 13.58
CA LEU A 75 -12.79 -8.93 14.87
C LEU A 75 -11.47 -9.71 14.90
N ARG A 76 -11.49 -10.97 14.47
CA ARG A 76 -10.28 -11.81 14.40
C ARG A 76 -9.23 -11.21 13.45
N GLN A 77 -9.64 -10.69 12.30
CA GLN A 77 -8.74 -10.04 11.36
C GLN A 77 -8.09 -8.78 11.96
N THR A 78 -8.88 -7.96 12.64
CA THR A 78 -8.39 -6.78 13.36
C THR A 78 -7.36 -7.17 14.42
N GLN A 79 -7.66 -8.20 15.21
CA GLN A 79 -6.76 -8.72 16.23
C GLN A 79 -5.44 -9.22 15.62
N LEU A 80 -5.48 -9.94 14.50
CA LEU A 80 -4.28 -10.40 13.80
C LEU A 80 -3.41 -9.23 13.30
N VAL A 81 -4.02 -8.14 12.81
CA VAL A 81 -3.29 -6.92 12.43
C VAL A 81 -2.56 -6.32 13.63
N LEU A 82 -3.23 -6.23 14.78
CA LEU A 82 -2.64 -5.70 16.02
C LEU A 82 -1.50 -6.60 16.53
N GLU A 83 -1.66 -7.92 16.49
CA GLU A 83 -0.61 -8.89 16.85
C GLU A 83 0.60 -8.80 15.90
N SER A 84 0.36 -8.57 14.61
CA SER A 84 1.43 -8.32 13.64
C SER A 84 2.20 -7.04 13.94
N ILE A 85 1.52 -5.99 14.41
CA ILE A 85 2.17 -4.74 14.83
C ILE A 85 3.07 -4.99 16.04
N ASP A 86 2.56 -5.69 17.05
CA ASP A 86 3.34 -6.00 18.26
C ASP A 86 4.58 -6.83 17.90
N ALA A 87 4.41 -7.88 17.10
CA ALA A 87 5.53 -8.73 16.70
C ALA A 87 6.58 -8.00 15.85
N GLN A 88 6.15 -7.15 14.90
CA GLN A 88 7.06 -6.34 14.08
C GLN A 88 7.77 -5.27 14.92
N GLY A 89 7.07 -4.66 15.89
CA GLY A 89 7.63 -3.69 16.82
C GLY A 89 8.71 -4.29 17.73
N GLU A 90 8.44 -5.45 18.33
CA GLU A 90 9.43 -6.16 19.15
C GLU A 90 10.65 -6.60 18.33
N LEU A 91 10.43 -7.12 17.12
CA LEU A 91 11.52 -7.52 16.25
C LEU A 91 12.35 -6.33 15.79
N ALA A 92 11.71 -5.21 15.48
CA ALA A 92 12.37 -3.98 15.07
C ALA A 92 13.36 -3.46 16.11
N LYS A 93 13.03 -3.54 17.41
CA LYS A 93 13.93 -3.12 18.51
C LYS A 93 15.27 -3.85 18.49
N GLN A 94 15.30 -5.10 18.00
CA GLN A 94 16.52 -5.91 17.91
C GLN A 94 17.45 -5.45 16.78
N TYR A 95 16.87 -4.98 15.65
CA TYR A 95 17.61 -4.64 14.43
C TYR A 95 17.84 -3.14 14.26
N CYS A 96 17.02 -2.31 14.87
CA CYS A 96 17.05 -0.85 14.74
C CYS A 96 16.80 -0.20 16.10
N PRO A 97 17.74 -0.34 17.07
CA PRO A 97 17.56 0.23 18.41
C PRO A 97 17.49 1.76 18.39
N ASP A 98 18.06 2.40 17.36
CA ASP A 98 17.92 3.83 17.08
C ASP A 98 17.25 4.06 15.72
N ALA A 99 15.93 4.24 15.72
CA ALA A 99 15.17 4.52 14.51
C ALA A 99 15.29 5.98 14.03
N SER A 100 15.84 6.89 14.85
CA SER A 100 16.02 8.29 14.47
C SER A 100 16.97 8.42 13.27
N ALA A 101 17.96 7.52 13.17
CA ALA A 101 18.91 7.43 12.06
C ALA A 101 18.27 7.14 10.68
N TYR A 102 17.01 6.70 10.63
CA TYR A 102 16.29 6.36 9.39
C TYR A 102 14.98 7.14 9.26
N SER A 103 14.91 8.37 9.78
CA SER A 103 13.68 9.16 9.81
C SER A 103 12.50 8.40 10.44
N GLY A 104 12.77 7.68 11.53
CA GLY A 104 11.80 6.83 12.22
C GLY A 104 11.47 5.51 11.52
N ASP A 105 12.10 5.17 10.38
CA ASP A 105 11.83 3.90 9.69
C ASP A 105 12.55 2.71 10.32
N ASN A 106 11.83 1.86 11.04
CA ASN A 106 12.37 0.62 11.55
C ASN A 106 12.40 -0.53 10.50
N ARG A 107 11.89 -0.27 9.28
CA ARG A 107 11.79 -1.19 8.13
C ARG A 107 10.99 -2.48 8.40
N CYS A 108 10.10 -2.43 9.38
CA CYS A 108 9.22 -3.50 9.81
C CYS A 108 7.78 -2.97 9.76
N TRP A 109 7.05 -3.32 8.70
CA TRP A 109 5.77 -2.70 8.36
C TRP A 109 4.64 -3.72 8.34
N VAL A 110 3.41 -3.22 8.52
CA VAL A 110 2.20 -4.02 8.46
C VAL A 110 1.26 -3.48 7.40
N ARG A 111 0.67 -4.36 6.60
CA ARG A 111 -0.28 -4.03 5.55
C ARG A 111 -1.69 -4.19 6.07
N ILE A 112 -2.56 -3.25 5.69
CA ILE A 112 -3.99 -3.26 6.02
C ILE A 112 -4.80 -3.23 4.73
N LYS A 113 -5.92 -3.96 4.71
CA LYS A 113 -6.98 -3.83 3.71
C LYS A 113 -8.26 -3.38 4.36
N VAL A 114 -8.78 -2.25 3.91
CA VAL A 114 -9.93 -1.58 4.52
C VAL A 114 -11.19 -2.44 4.34
N THR A 115 -11.37 -3.06 3.17
CA THR A 115 -12.50 -3.99 2.91
C THR A 115 -12.48 -5.25 3.80
N GLY A 116 -11.35 -5.52 4.46
CA GLY A 116 -11.20 -6.59 5.44
C GLY A 116 -11.56 -6.20 6.88
N LEU A 117 -11.84 -4.91 7.15
CA LEU A 117 -12.06 -4.37 8.49
C LEU A 117 -13.52 -3.99 8.77
N LEU A 118 -14.45 -4.37 7.89
CA LEU A 118 -15.87 -4.16 8.09
C LEU A 118 -16.72 -5.32 7.54
N PRO A 119 -17.87 -5.63 8.16
CA PRO A 119 -18.74 -6.72 7.73
C PRO A 119 -19.34 -6.53 6.33
N HIS A 120 -19.80 -5.32 6.00
CA HIS A 120 -20.45 -5.03 4.72
C HIS A 120 -19.69 -3.92 3.96
N PRO A 121 -18.79 -4.30 3.04
CA PRO A 121 -18.06 -3.37 2.18
C PRO A 121 -18.95 -2.45 1.33
N VAL A 122 -20.24 -2.78 1.15
CA VAL A 122 -21.21 -1.91 0.47
C VAL A 122 -21.28 -0.51 1.11
N ALA A 123 -21.00 -0.39 2.41
CA ALA A 123 -20.91 0.91 3.09
C ALA A 123 -19.81 1.80 2.48
N LEU A 124 -18.66 1.22 2.12
CA LEU A 124 -17.58 1.94 1.42
C LEU A 124 -18.02 2.41 0.04
N TYR A 125 -18.82 1.60 -0.66
CA TYR A 125 -19.35 1.94 -1.97
C TYR A 125 -20.36 3.10 -1.90
N HIS A 126 -21.33 3.03 -0.99
CA HIS A 126 -22.30 4.11 -0.78
C HIS A 126 -21.61 5.41 -0.32
N GLY A 127 -20.69 5.33 0.64
CA GLY A 127 -19.89 6.47 1.07
C GLY A 127 -19.03 7.06 -0.05
N SER A 128 -18.44 6.22 -0.90
CA SER A 128 -17.64 6.69 -2.04
C SER A 128 -18.50 7.39 -3.10
N ASN A 129 -19.70 6.90 -3.38
CA ASN A 129 -20.62 7.59 -4.27
C ASN A 129 -21.07 8.93 -3.68
N ALA A 130 -21.32 9.00 -2.37
CA ALA A 130 -21.69 10.24 -1.70
C ALA A 130 -20.59 11.30 -1.79
N ILE A 131 -19.33 10.89 -1.61
CA ILE A 131 -18.15 11.74 -1.86
C ILE A 131 -18.18 12.26 -3.30
N LEU A 132 -18.27 11.37 -4.28
CA LEU A 132 -18.19 11.73 -5.71
C LEU A 132 -19.31 12.70 -6.13
N ARG A 133 -20.52 12.54 -5.58
CA ARG A 133 -21.62 13.48 -5.81
C ARG A 133 -21.31 14.84 -5.20
N THR A 134 -20.87 14.87 -3.95
CA THR A 134 -20.53 16.11 -3.24
C THR A 134 -19.41 16.88 -3.94
N ARG A 135 -18.36 16.18 -4.39
CA ARG A 135 -17.28 16.78 -5.20
C ARG A 135 -17.82 17.39 -6.49
N ARG A 136 -18.69 16.68 -7.21
CA ARG A 136 -19.32 17.20 -8.44
C ARG A 136 -20.18 18.44 -8.18
N GLU A 137 -20.97 18.44 -7.11
CA GLU A 137 -21.81 19.59 -6.72
C GLU A 137 -20.97 20.82 -6.35
N ARG A 138 -19.77 20.60 -5.81
CA ARG A 138 -18.76 21.63 -5.52
C ARG A 138 -17.92 22.04 -6.73
N GLY A 139 -18.10 21.42 -7.89
CA GLY A 139 -17.28 21.67 -9.08
C GLY A 139 -15.83 21.19 -8.96
N LEU A 140 -15.56 20.22 -8.09
CA LEU A 140 -14.25 19.59 -7.93
C LEU A 140 -14.07 18.44 -8.95
N ASP A 141 -12.81 18.10 -9.25
CA ASP A 141 -12.40 16.97 -10.10
C ASP A 141 -12.98 16.98 -11.53
N LEU A 142 -13.33 18.16 -12.09
CA LEU A 142 -13.96 18.27 -13.42
C LEU A 142 -13.07 17.72 -14.56
N ASP A 143 -11.75 17.83 -14.41
CA ASP A 143 -10.72 17.37 -15.34
C ASP A 143 -9.92 16.17 -14.80
N VAL A 144 -10.34 15.60 -13.67
CA VAL A 144 -9.68 14.44 -13.05
C VAL A 144 -10.43 13.16 -13.42
N PRO A 145 -9.76 12.14 -13.97
CA PRO A 145 -10.37 10.84 -14.18
C PRO A 145 -10.92 10.23 -12.89
N TYR A 146 -11.98 9.44 -13.01
CA TYR A 146 -12.51 8.66 -11.88
C TYR A 146 -11.40 7.82 -11.20
N PRO A 147 -11.39 7.69 -9.86
CA PRO A 147 -12.41 8.18 -8.92
C PRO A 147 -12.09 9.55 -8.27
N GLY A 148 -11.40 10.45 -8.99
CA GLY A 148 -11.10 11.80 -8.50
C GLY A 148 -9.99 11.83 -7.46
N LEU A 149 -9.82 12.96 -6.77
CA LEU A 149 -8.74 13.19 -5.80
C LEU A 149 -9.31 13.37 -4.37
N PRO A 150 -8.59 13.02 -3.29
CA PRO A 150 -9.05 13.32 -1.93
C PRO A 150 -9.16 14.83 -1.69
N HIS A 151 -10.21 15.25 -0.96
CA HIS A 151 -10.49 16.63 -0.59
C HIS A 151 -10.98 16.74 0.85
N ASP A 152 -10.85 17.93 1.45
CA ASP A 152 -11.48 18.20 2.74
C ASP A 152 -13.01 18.14 2.64
N GLY A 153 -13.64 17.53 3.64
CA GLY A 153 -15.07 17.29 3.68
C GLY A 153 -15.50 15.94 3.09
N ASP A 154 -14.58 15.16 2.51
CA ASP A 154 -14.92 13.86 1.93
C ASP A 154 -15.45 12.87 2.98
N TRP A 155 -14.87 12.86 4.19
CA TRP A 155 -15.35 11.96 5.23
C TRP A 155 -16.76 12.34 5.69
N GLU A 156 -17.02 13.62 5.89
CA GLU A 156 -18.36 14.14 6.21
C GLU A 156 -19.36 13.82 5.10
N ALA A 157 -18.95 13.91 3.84
CA ALA A 157 -19.77 13.53 2.69
C ALA A 157 -20.07 12.01 2.69
N ALA A 158 -19.08 11.17 2.99
CA ALA A 158 -19.25 9.72 3.09
C ALA A 158 -20.22 9.28 4.20
N LEU A 159 -20.35 10.07 5.27
CA LEU A 159 -21.26 9.78 6.38
C LEU A 159 -22.67 10.35 6.19
N ASN A 160 -22.79 11.51 5.55
CA ASN A 160 -24.04 12.28 5.49
C ASN A 160 -24.70 12.30 4.10
N GLY A 161 -24.12 11.60 3.13
CA GLY A 161 -24.66 11.50 1.79
C GLY A 161 -26.06 10.90 1.74
N ARG A 162 -26.89 11.38 0.81
CA ARG A 162 -28.29 10.95 0.67
C ARG A 162 -28.48 9.43 0.47
N GLU A 163 -27.48 8.76 -0.12
CA GLU A 163 -27.51 7.32 -0.40
C GLU A 163 -26.88 6.46 0.72
N VAL A 164 -26.37 7.10 1.76
CA VAL A 164 -25.74 6.45 2.92
C VAL A 164 -26.83 6.12 3.92
N THR A 165 -27.05 4.83 4.17
CA THR A 165 -28.02 4.40 5.19
C THR A 165 -27.45 4.57 6.59
N GLU A 166 -28.31 4.52 7.61
CA GLU A 166 -27.84 4.51 9.01
C GLU A 166 -26.89 3.33 9.30
N SER A 167 -27.15 2.16 8.69
CA SER A 167 -26.26 1.00 8.81
C SER A 167 -24.89 1.25 8.17
N ASP A 168 -24.85 1.89 6.99
CA ASP A 168 -23.60 2.27 6.34
C ASP A 168 -22.82 3.25 7.21
N ARG A 169 -23.50 4.26 7.76
CA ARG A 169 -22.92 5.25 8.67
C ARG A 169 -22.28 4.60 9.89
N GLN A 170 -22.99 3.68 10.56
CA GLN A 170 -22.44 2.97 11.71
C GLN A 170 -21.21 2.12 11.35
N GLN A 171 -21.22 1.46 10.19
CA GLN A 171 -20.06 0.71 9.73
C GLN A 171 -18.86 1.59 9.42
N LEU A 172 -19.07 2.74 8.77
CA LEU A 172 -18.00 3.69 8.47
C LEU A 172 -17.41 4.29 9.76
N LEU A 173 -18.25 4.64 10.74
CA LEU A 173 -17.79 5.12 12.06
C LEU A 173 -16.97 4.04 12.80
N SER A 174 -17.47 2.80 12.83
CA SER A 174 -16.75 1.67 13.44
C SER A 174 -15.43 1.37 12.73
N LEU A 175 -15.40 1.46 11.41
CA LEU A 175 -14.20 1.28 10.60
C LEU A 175 -13.16 2.35 10.92
N ARG A 176 -13.57 3.63 10.98
CA ARG A 176 -12.67 4.74 11.35
C ARG A 176 -12.05 4.51 12.73
N ALA A 177 -12.87 4.19 13.74
CA ALA A 177 -12.38 3.89 15.08
C ALA A 177 -11.39 2.71 15.08
N THR A 178 -11.63 1.68 14.27
CA THR A 178 -10.72 0.54 14.11
C THR A 178 -9.40 0.96 13.49
N MET A 179 -9.43 1.75 12.41
CA MET A 179 -8.21 2.24 11.75
C MET A 179 -7.41 3.18 12.65
N GLU A 180 -8.06 4.04 13.44
CA GLU A 180 -7.42 4.90 14.43
C GLU A 180 -6.74 4.08 15.53
N ALA A 181 -7.40 3.03 16.05
CA ALA A 181 -6.79 2.12 17.03
C ALA A 181 -5.55 1.41 16.46
N ILE A 182 -5.63 0.95 15.21
CA ILE A 182 -4.48 0.33 14.51
C ILE A 182 -3.34 1.35 14.33
N ALA A 183 -3.65 2.58 13.89
CA ALA A 183 -2.66 3.63 13.69
C ALA A 183 -1.98 4.05 15.01
N SER A 184 -2.74 4.17 16.10
CA SER A 184 -2.19 4.43 17.44
C SER A 184 -1.25 3.32 17.88
N LYS A 185 -1.70 2.06 17.81
CA LYS A 185 -0.88 0.90 18.18
C LYS A 185 0.39 0.80 17.34
N ALA A 186 0.31 1.12 16.05
CA ALA A 186 1.45 1.15 15.14
C ALA A 186 2.45 2.24 15.54
N ARG A 187 1.98 3.46 15.82
CA ARG A 187 2.80 4.56 16.33
C ARG A 187 3.51 4.20 17.64
N ASP A 188 2.80 3.64 18.60
CA ASP A 188 3.35 3.25 19.91
C ASP A 188 4.47 2.20 19.79
N ASN A 189 4.39 1.35 18.77
CA ASN A 189 5.38 0.32 18.46
C ASN A 189 6.44 0.76 17.42
N ASN A 190 6.41 2.02 16.97
CA ASN A 190 7.23 2.56 15.89
C ASN A 190 7.15 1.75 14.58
N VAL A 191 6.00 1.14 14.29
CA VAL A 191 5.71 0.37 13.09
C VAL A 191 4.98 1.25 12.08
N ARG A 192 5.33 1.13 10.79
CA ARG A 192 4.55 1.77 9.73
C ARG A 192 3.44 0.85 9.25
N ILE A 193 2.26 1.44 8.99
CA ILE A 193 1.12 0.76 8.39
C ILE A 193 0.93 1.21 6.94
N VAL A 194 0.84 0.23 6.03
CA VAL A 194 0.53 0.45 4.62
C VAL A 194 -0.94 0.18 4.40
N ILE A 195 -1.70 1.22 4.12
CA ILE A 195 -3.12 1.10 3.77
C ILE A 195 -3.17 0.78 2.28
N ASP A 196 -3.59 -0.42 1.93
CA ASP A 196 -3.67 -0.86 0.55
C ASP A 196 -4.76 -0.11 -0.20
N ALA A 197 -4.45 0.23 -1.45
CA ALA A 197 -5.45 0.64 -2.40
C ALA A 197 -6.18 -0.59 -2.93
N GLU A 198 -7.49 -0.46 -3.07
CA GLU A 198 -8.39 -1.53 -3.46
C GLU A 198 -9.07 -1.13 -4.78
N GLN A 199 -10.28 -1.61 -5.05
CA GLN A 199 -10.97 -1.26 -6.29
C GLN A 199 -11.42 0.21 -6.26
N SER A 200 -11.44 0.82 -7.45
CA SER A 200 -11.65 2.26 -7.66
C SER A 200 -12.94 2.82 -7.03
N TRP A 201 -13.94 1.98 -6.81
CA TRP A 201 -15.24 2.34 -6.23
C TRP A 201 -15.31 2.32 -4.71
N TYR A 202 -14.32 1.74 -4.03
CA TYR A 202 -14.12 1.90 -2.59
C TYR A 202 -13.09 2.99 -2.30
N GLN A 203 -12.28 3.31 -3.32
CA GLN A 203 -11.09 4.12 -3.16
C GLN A 203 -11.34 5.55 -2.65
N PRO A 204 -12.44 6.27 -2.98
CA PRO A 204 -12.71 7.57 -2.37
C PRO A 204 -12.76 7.58 -0.85
N VAL A 205 -13.47 6.61 -0.23
CA VAL A 205 -13.51 6.49 1.23
C VAL A 205 -12.14 6.08 1.80
N ILE A 206 -11.45 5.15 1.13
CA ILE A 206 -10.11 4.71 1.55
C ILE A 206 -9.11 5.87 1.48
N ASP A 207 -9.13 6.65 0.41
CA ASP A 207 -8.28 7.82 0.20
C ASP A 207 -8.56 8.87 1.27
N SER A 208 -9.83 9.18 1.55
CA SER A 208 -10.23 10.14 2.59
C SER A 208 -9.76 9.73 3.98
N LEU A 209 -9.99 8.47 4.39
CA LEU A 209 -9.51 7.95 5.67
C LEU A 209 -7.98 7.95 5.75
N THR A 210 -7.31 7.56 4.67
CA THR A 210 -5.84 7.51 4.62
C THR A 210 -5.24 8.91 4.72
N ASP A 211 -5.83 9.89 4.03
CA ASP A 211 -5.39 11.29 4.06
C ASP A 211 -5.50 11.89 5.47
N GLU A 212 -6.64 11.72 6.14
CA GLU A 212 -6.82 12.17 7.53
C GLU A 212 -5.88 11.45 8.50
N LEU A 213 -5.68 10.14 8.33
CA LEU A 213 -4.73 9.40 9.16
C LEU A 213 -3.30 9.90 8.93
N MET A 214 -2.88 10.20 7.70
CA MET A 214 -1.56 10.79 7.47
C MET A 214 -1.41 12.15 8.14
N GLN A 215 -2.42 13.03 8.06
CA GLN A 215 -2.41 14.33 8.74
C GLN A 215 -2.26 14.19 10.27
N ASN A 216 -2.89 13.19 10.87
CA ASN A 216 -2.85 12.96 12.33
C ASN A 216 -1.63 12.14 12.79
N TYR A 217 -1.17 11.22 11.93
CA TYR A 217 -0.21 10.17 12.29
C TYR A 217 1.21 10.39 11.76
N ASN A 218 1.40 11.24 10.75
CA ASN A 218 2.72 11.53 10.19
C ASN A 218 3.25 12.89 10.64
N THR A 219 4.43 12.89 11.25
CA THR A 219 5.13 14.13 11.63
C THR A 219 6.32 14.40 10.70
N LEU A 220 6.71 15.67 10.56
CA LEU A 220 7.88 16.06 9.75
C LEU A 220 9.20 15.59 10.39
N ASP A 221 9.35 15.82 11.70
CA ASP A 221 10.61 15.61 12.44
C ASP A 221 10.57 14.41 13.40
N GLY A 222 9.55 13.55 13.27
CA GLY A 222 9.33 12.39 14.15
C GLY A 222 8.85 11.16 13.38
N PRO A 223 8.24 10.17 14.06
CA PRO A 223 7.74 8.99 13.38
C PRO A 223 6.63 9.35 12.38
N ALA A 224 6.72 8.76 11.20
CA ALA A 224 5.66 8.76 10.20
C ALA A 224 5.10 7.35 10.06
N THR A 225 3.85 7.19 10.49
CA THR A 225 3.21 5.88 10.72
C THR A 225 2.40 5.40 9.52
N CYS A 226 1.66 6.28 8.85
CA CYS A 226 0.71 5.90 7.80
C CYS A 226 1.32 6.05 6.41
N ILE A 227 1.22 5.00 5.60
CA ILE A 227 1.66 4.95 4.21
C ILE A 227 0.43 4.73 3.32
N ALA A 228 0.15 5.69 2.44
CA ALA A 228 -0.89 5.54 1.41
C ALA A 228 -0.44 4.58 0.30
N SER A 229 -1.36 3.96 -0.43
CA SER A 229 -1.02 3.22 -1.65
C SER A 229 -1.57 3.93 -2.88
N PHE A 230 -0.71 4.20 -3.87
CA PHE A 230 -1.13 4.82 -5.12
C PHE A 230 -1.00 3.84 -6.28
N GLN A 231 -2.05 3.79 -7.11
CA GLN A 231 -2.16 2.83 -8.21
C GLN A 231 -1.93 3.53 -9.55
N ALA A 232 -0.75 3.37 -10.13
CA ALA A 232 -0.32 4.02 -11.35
C ALA A 232 -1.11 3.58 -12.60
N TYR A 233 -1.83 2.45 -12.54
CA TYR A 233 -2.74 2.03 -13.59
C TYR A 233 -3.98 2.92 -13.71
N LEU A 234 -4.34 3.70 -12.68
CA LEU A 234 -5.46 4.63 -12.75
C LEU A 234 -5.01 5.90 -13.47
N ARG A 235 -5.86 6.41 -14.36
CA ARG A 235 -5.57 7.62 -15.14
C ARG A 235 -5.46 8.88 -14.29
N ARG A 236 -6.04 8.88 -13.08
CA ARG A 236 -5.89 9.98 -12.10
C ARG A 236 -4.51 10.06 -11.45
N TYR A 237 -3.67 9.02 -11.58
CA TYR A 237 -2.46 8.87 -10.78
C TYR A 237 -1.51 10.08 -10.85
N PRO A 238 -1.20 10.65 -12.03
CA PRO A 238 -0.32 11.82 -12.10
C PRO A 238 -0.86 13.00 -11.26
N GLN A 239 -2.14 13.34 -11.42
CA GLN A 239 -2.77 14.41 -10.65
C GLN A 239 -2.87 14.09 -9.16
N LEU A 240 -3.09 12.81 -8.79
CA LEU A 240 -3.11 12.38 -7.39
C LEU A 240 -1.76 12.56 -6.72
N LEU A 241 -0.66 12.18 -7.40
CA LEU A 241 0.68 12.35 -6.84
C LEU A 241 1.00 13.84 -6.65
N ASP A 242 0.76 14.66 -7.67
CA ASP A 242 1.00 16.10 -7.61
C ASP A 242 0.19 16.76 -6.49
N GLN A 243 -1.10 16.42 -6.37
CA GLN A 243 -1.97 16.96 -5.33
C GLN A 243 -1.54 16.52 -3.94
N GLN A 244 -1.22 15.23 -3.72
CA GLN A 244 -0.85 14.75 -2.39
C GLN A 244 0.48 15.34 -1.91
N ILE A 245 1.44 15.59 -2.81
CA ILE A 245 2.69 16.31 -2.47
C ILE A 245 2.35 17.73 -2.00
N ALA A 246 1.58 18.49 -2.79
CA ALA A 246 1.21 19.86 -2.45
C ALA A 246 0.40 19.94 -1.14
N ARG A 247 -0.53 19.00 -0.96
CA ARG A 247 -1.37 18.90 0.24
C ARG A 247 -0.55 18.59 1.49
N ALA A 248 0.43 17.70 1.41
CA ALA A 248 1.32 17.40 2.53
C ALA A 248 2.19 18.59 2.93
N GLU A 249 2.64 19.38 1.95
CA GLU A 249 3.37 20.63 2.18
C GLU A 249 2.48 21.69 2.84
N GLU A 250 1.25 21.87 2.34
CA GLU A 250 0.26 22.80 2.90
C GLU A 250 -0.12 22.44 4.34
N ARG A 251 -0.35 21.15 4.62
CA ARG A 251 -0.82 20.65 5.91
C ARG A 251 0.29 20.32 6.90
N GLY A 252 1.55 20.37 6.48
CA GLY A 252 2.70 20.23 7.36
C GLY A 252 2.93 18.81 7.90
N TYR A 253 2.68 17.77 7.09
CA TYR A 253 2.99 16.38 7.45
C TYR A 253 3.95 15.73 6.44
N LYS A 254 4.64 14.67 6.87
CA LYS A 254 5.52 13.89 5.99
C LYS A 254 4.67 12.95 5.12
N LEU A 255 4.74 13.09 3.78
CA LEU A 255 4.02 12.21 2.87
C LEU A 255 4.76 10.89 2.69
N LEU A 256 4.12 9.79 3.07
CA LEU A 256 4.60 8.43 2.84
C LEU A 256 3.65 7.71 1.90
N PHE A 257 4.16 7.13 0.82
CA PHE A 257 3.32 6.34 -0.08
C PHE A 257 4.04 5.13 -0.69
N LYS A 258 3.26 4.10 -0.97
CA LYS A 258 3.64 2.94 -1.76
C LYS A 258 3.05 3.09 -3.16
N GLN A 259 3.90 3.14 -4.16
CA GLN A 259 3.48 3.13 -5.55
C GLN A 259 3.41 1.70 -6.08
N ILE A 260 2.28 1.33 -6.66
CA ILE A 260 2.06 0.08 -7.40
C ILE A 260 1.53 0.39 -8.80
N ARG A 261 1.59 -0.56 -9.73
CA ARG A 261 0.80 -0.47 -10.97
C ARG A 261 -0.68 -0.57 -10.62
N GLY A 262 -1.12 -1.75 -10.19
CA GLY A 262 -2.50 -2.04 -9.83
C GLY A 262 -2.74 -3.55 -9.83
N ALA A 263 -3.71 -4.03 -9.07
CA ALA A 263 -4.04 -5.45 -8.95
C ALA A 263 -5.43 -5.81 -9.48
N TYR A 264 -6.25 -4.81 -9.84
CA TYR A 264 -7.69 -4.97 -10.09
C TYR A 264 -8.08 -4.72 -11.56
N MET A 265 -7.13 -4.71 -12.51
CA MET A 265 -7.39 -4.41 -13.92
C MET A 265 -8.57 -5.18 -14.53
N VAL A 266 -8.68 -6.48 -14.20
CA VAL A 266 -9.74 -7.35 -14.73
C VAL A 266 -11.10 -6.92 -14.20
N THR A 267 -11.22 -6.76 -12.88
CA THR A 267 -12.48 -6.37 -12.22
C THR A 267 -12.90 -4.94 -12.59
N GLU A 268 -11.95 -4.03 -12.79
CA GLU A 268 -12.22 -2.68 -13.31
C GLU A 268 -12.81 -2.75 -14.73
N ALA A 269 -12.19 -3.54 -15.62
CA ALA A 269 -12.66 -3.71 -17.00
C ALA A 269 -14.03 -4.39 -17.07
N GLU A 270 -14.30 -5.38 -16.22
CA GLU A 270 -15.61 -6.03 -16.11
C GLU A 270 -16.68 -5.05 -15.64
N ARG A 271 -16.40 -4.27 -14.59
CA ARG A 271 -17.32 -3.25 -14.10
C ARG A 271 -17.62 -2.19 -15.16
N CYS A 272 -16.63 -1.70 -15.89
CA CYS A 272 -16.84 -0.72 -16.96
C CYS A 272 -17.79 -1.24 -18.05
N LYS A 273 -17.78 -2.55 -18.34
CA LYS A 273 -18.72 -3.17 -19.28
C LYS A 273 -20.13 -3.21 -18.70
N THR A 274 -20.28 -3.63 -17.45
CA THR A 274 -21.57 -3.76 -16.76
C THR A 274 -22.26 -2.41 -16.53
N ASP A 275 -21.50 -1.37 -16.16
CA ASP A 275 -22.02 -0.03 -15.89
C ASP A 275 -22.39 0.76 -17.16
N GLY A 276 -22.22 0.17 -18.36
CA GLY A 276 -22.48 0.84 -19.65
C GLY A 276 -21.54 2.01 -19.96
N LYS A 277 -20.42 2.14 -19.23
CA LYS A 277 -19.43 3.23 -19.35
C LYS A 277 -18.27 2.87 -20.28
N GLN A 278 -18.55 2.16 -21.38
CA GLN A 278 -17.54 1.83 -22.37
C GLN A 278 -16.94 3.13 -22.95
N GLY A 279 -15.65 3.39 -22.68
CA GLY A 279 -14.94 4.63 -23.07
C GLY A 279 -14.45 5.50 -21.91
N HIS A 280 -14.96 5.29 -20.69
CA HIS A 280 -14.55 6.03 -19.48
C HIS A 280 -13.86 5.16 -18.44
N SER A 281 -13.12 4.12 -18.88
CA SER A 281 -12.36 3.25 -17.98
C SER A 281 -11.46 4.08 -17.05
N PRO A 282 -11.43 3.85 -15.73
CA PRO A 282 -10.52 4.58 -14.87
C PRO A 282 -9.07 4.14 -15.06
N VAL A 283 -8.84 3.02 -15.75
CA VAL A 283 -7.53 2.42 -15.99
C VAL A 283 -6.97 2.84 -17.36
N TRP A 284 -5.65 3.01 -17.46
CA TRP A 284 -4.95 3.18 -18.74
C TRP A 284 -5.25 2.02 -19.72
N PRO A 285 -5.46 2.29 -21.01
CA PRO A 285 -5.86 1.26 -21.96
C PRO A 285 -4.75 0.25 -22.27
N THR A 286 -3.47 0.63 -22.14
CA THR A 286 -2.33 -0.25 -22.41
C THR A 286 -1.40 -0.42 -21.20
N LYS A 287 -0.60 -1.49 -21.24
CA LYS A 287 0.47 -1.72 -20.27
C LYS A 287 1.52 -0.60 -20.37
N GLU A 288 1.83 -0.16 -21.58
CA GLU A 288 2.83 0.86 -21.87
C GLU A 288 2.46 2.19 -21.23
N GLU A 289 1.18 2.59 -21.28
CA GLU A 289 0.68 3.77 -20.59
C GLU A 289 0.70 3.60 -19.06
N THR A 290 0.36 2.41 -18.55
CA THR A 290 0.51 2.11 -17.12
C THR A 290 1.98 2.19 -16.68
N ASP A 291 2.91 1.73 -17.51
CA ASP A 291 4.35 1.81 -17.26
C ASP A 291 4.84 3.25 -17.30
N ALA A 292 4.38 4.06 -18.27
CA ALA A 292 4.69 5.47 -18.35
C ALA A 292 4.17 6.24 -17.11
N SER A 293 2.94 5.97 -16.68
CA SER A 293 2.36 6.53 -15.46
C SER A 293 3.14 6.12 -14.21
N PHE A 294 3.57 4.86 -14.10
CA PHE A 294 4.41 4.40 -13.00
C PHE A 294 5.79 5.08 -13.01
N ASN A 295 6.42 5.20 -14.19
CA ASN A 295 7.73 5.82 -14.32
C ASN A 295 7.68 7.34 -14.06
N TYR A 296 6.61 8.03 -14.48
CA TYR A 296 6.33 9.42 -14.08
C TYR A 296 6.35 9.58 -12.55
N GLY A 297 5.74 8.62 -11.83
CA GLY A 297 5.76 8.60 -10.37
C GLY A 297 7.17 8.53 -9.77
N ILE A 298 8.05 7.71 -10.34
CA ILE A 298 9.46 7.63 -9.93
C ILE A 298 10.16 8.97 -10.20
N GLU A 299 10.04 9.48 -11.42
CA GLU A 299 10.69 10.72 -11.86
C GLU A 299 10.29 11.90 -10.99
N LYS A 300 8.98 12.12 -10.81
CA LYS A 300 8.44 13.20 -9.99
C LYS A 300 8.95 13.09 -8.56
N THR A 301 8.88 11.91 -7.97
CA THR A 301 9.28 11.68 -6.57
C THR A 301 10.76 11.94 -6.36
N VAL A 302 11.63 11.38 -7.19
CA VAL A 302 13.08 11.57 -7.04
C VAL A 302 13.45 13.03 -7.26
N ALA A 303 12.84 13.71 -8.23
CA ALA A 303 13.06 15.13 -8.46
C ALA A 303 12.63 15.99 -7.25
N THR A 304 11.45 15.73 -6.68
CA THR A 304 10.95 16.42 -5.49
C THR A 304 11.83 16.16 -4.26
N ILE A 305 12.21 14.91 -3.99
CA ILE A 305 13.14 14.58 -2.90
C ILE A 305 14.46 15.33 -3.09
N ALA A 306 15.03 15.30 -4.30
CA ALA A 306 16.28 15.99 -4.59
C ALA A 306 16.18 17.51 -4.37
N GLN A 307 15.04 18.10 -4.73
CA GLN A 307 14.77 19.51 -4.47
C GLN A 307 14.69 19.81 -2.96
N GLN A 308 13.87 19.07 -2.22
CA GLN A 308 13.71 19.26 -0.77
C GLN A 308 15.03 19.11 -0.02
N VAL A 309 15.86 18.14 -0.40
CA VAL A 309 17.20 17.95 0.19
C VAL A 309 18.14 19.10 -0.14
N ARG A 310 18.12 19.64 -1.37
CA ARG A 310 18.94 20.82 -1.71
C ARG A 310 18.52 22.06 -0.94
N GLU A 311 17.23 22.24 -0.69
CA GLU A 311 16.69 23.43 -0.03
C GLU A 311 16.78 23.37 1.50
N THR A 312 16.54 22.19 2.08
CA THR A 312 16.35 22.03 3.53
C THR A 312 17.27 21.01 4.17
N GLY A 313 18.03 20.24 3.38
CA GLY A 313 18.90 19.16 3.87
C GLY A 313 18.18 17.86 4.21
N HIS A 314 16.85 17.81 4.12
CA HIS A 314 16.06 16.62 4.44
C HIS A 314 14.88 16.43 3.47
N SER A 315 14.37 15.20 3.38
CA SER A 315 13.17 14.89 2.61
C SER A 315 11.91 14.87 3.47
N LYS A 316 10.87 15.55 3.00
CA LYS A 316 9.49 15.49 3.55
C LYS A 316 8.61 14.48 2.80
N LEU A 317 9.18 13.82 1.79
CA LEU A 317 8.55 12.79 0.98
C LEU A 317 9.26 11.45 1.18
N SER A 318 8.51 10.37 1.26
CA SER A 318 9.07 9.03 1.32
C SER A 318 8.24 8.05 0.50
N ALA A 319 8.90 7.29 -0.38
CA ALA A 319 8.20 6.46 -1.34
C ALA A 319 8.78 5.04 -1.41
N VAL A 320 7.87 4.10 -1.61
CA VAL A 320 8.19 2.69 -1.87
C VAL A 320 7.63 2.30 -3.21
N PHE A 321 8.51 1.95 -4.14
CA PHE A 321 8.13 1.53 -5.49
C PHE A 321 8.03 0.02 -5.53
N ALA A 322 6.80 -0.49 -5.45
CA ALA A 322 6.52 -1.92 -5.46
C ALA A 322 6.41 -2.44 -6.91
N THR A 323 7.49 -3.02 -7.43
CA THR A 323 7.62 -3.45 -8.82
C THR A 323 8.62 -4.61 -8.98
N HIS A 324 8.34 -5.49 -9.94
CA HIS A 324 9.28 -6.49 -10.45
C HIS A 324 9.86 -6.12 -11.82
N ASN A 325 9.49 -4.96 -12.37
CA ASN A 325 9.96 -4.50 -13.67
C ASN A 325 11.35 -3.86 -13.51
N SER A 326 12.37 -4.54 -14.04
CA SER A 326 13.77 -4.10 -13.99
C SER A 326 14.03 -2.77 -14.68
N ILE A 327 13.24 -2.41 -15.71
CA ILE A 327 13.35 -1.12 -16.39
C ILE A 327 12.98 0.01 -15.44
N SER A 328 11.85 -0.11 -14.73
CA SER A 328 11.43 0.89 -13.74
C SER A 328 12.40 0.96 -12.56
N VAL A 329 12.96 -0.19 -12.13
CA VAL A 329 14.00 -0.22 -11.09
C VAL A 329 15.26 0.52 -11.55
N GLY A 330 15.76 0.21 -12.75
CA GLY A 330 16.92 0.86 -13.35
C GLY A 330 16.74 2.38 -13.45
N LEU A 331 15.58 2.83 -13.94
CA LEU A 331 15.22 4.26 -14.00
C LEU A 331 15.38 4.94 -12.65
N GLY A 332 14.83 4.36 -11.57
CA GLY A 332 14.96 4.96 -10.23
C GLY A 332 16.41 5.02 -9.74
N LEU A 333 17.20 3.96 -9.97
CA LEU A 333 18.62 3.94 -9.59
C LEU A 333 19.45 4.98 -10.36
N ASP A 334 19.15 5.18 -11.65
CA ASP A 334 19.83 6.15 -12.50
C ASP A 334 19.46 7.58 -12.09
N LEU A 335 18.18 7.83 -11.77
CA LEU A 335 17.72 9.13 -11.28
C LEU A 335 18.34 9.49 -9.93
N LEU A 336 18.45 8.55 -8.99
CA LEU A 336 19.10 8.78 -7.70
C LEU A 336 20.56 9.20 -7.89
N GLN A 337 21.31 8.52 -8.78
CA GLN A 337 22.68 8.91 -9.13
C GLN A 337 22.75 10.28 -9.81
N LYS A 338 21.89 10.50 -10.82
CA LYS A 338 21.81 11.75 -11.59
C LYS A 338 21.57 12.96 -10.67
N HIS A 339 20.74 12.81 -9.65
CA HIS A 339 20.43 13.86 -8.69
C HIS A 339 21.40 13.94 -7.51
N GLY A 340 22.46 13.12 -7.48
CA GLY A 340 23.46 13.12 -6.41
C GLY A 340 22.96 12.52 -5.09
N LEU A 341 21.81 11.84 -5.10
CA LEU A 341 21.18 11.22 -3.94
C LEU A 341 21.70 9.80 -3.66
N ALA A 342 22.48 9.23 -4.58
CA ALA A 342 23.18 7.98 -4.38
C ALA A 342 24.51 7.96 -5.12
N ARG A 343 25.48 7.20 -4.62
CA ARG A 343 26.80 7.02 -5.23
C ARG A 343 27.17 5.55 -5.25
N ARG A 344 27.86 5.11 -6.30
CA ARG A 344 28.43 3.77 -6.34
C ARG A 344 29.62 3.72 -5.39
N ASN A 345 29.68 2.65 -4.61
CA ASN A 345 30.86 2.31 -3.83
C ASN A 345 31.85 1.60 -4.76
N ASP A 346 33.07 2.12 -4.85
CA ASP A 346 34.10 1.64 -5.77
C ASP A 346 34.63 0.24 -5.41
N GLU A 347 34.53 -0.18 -4.15
CA GLU A 347 35.07 -1.45 -3.66
C GLU A 347 34.14 -2.63 -3.96
N ASN A 348 32.82 -2.43 -3.88
CA ASN A 348 31.84 -3.52 -4.01
C ASN A 348 30.77 -3.28 -5.08
N GLY A 349 30.86 -2.16 -5.82
CA GLY A 349 29.94 -1.79 -6.90
C GLY A 349 28.50 -1.49 -6.45
N LYS A 350 28.19 -1.56 -5.15
CA LYS A 350 26.84 -1.32 -4.61
C LYS A 350 26.51 0.16 -4.68
N LEU A 351 25.26 0.47 -5.01
CA LEU A 351 24.77 1.83 -4.97
C LEU A 351 24.39 2.19 -3.52
N VAL A 352 25.07 3.16 -2.94
CA VAL A 352 24.86 3.64 -1.58
C VAL A 352 24.05 4.93 -1.63
N VAL A 353 22.89 4.89 -1.00
CA VAL A 353 21.98 6.03 -0.86
C VAL A 353 22.55 7.03 0.16
N SER A 354 22.39 8.32 -0.10
CA SER A 354 22.88 9.38 0.78
C SER A 354 22.16 9.39 2.13
N LYS A 355 22.79 9.95 3.17
CA LYS A 355 22.22 9.96 4.53
C LYS A 355 20.95 10.80 4.60
N GLU A 356 20.88 11.87 3.80
CA GLU A 356 19.79 12.84 3.74
C GLU A 356 18.47 12.21 3.24
N ILE A 357 18.55 11.11 2.50
CA ILE A 357 17.38 10.39 1.98
C ILE A 357 17.28 8.95 2.50
N ALA A 358 18.03 8.60 3.55
CA ALA A 358 17.92 7.31 4.20
C ALA A 358 16.47 7.08 4.69
N GLY A 359 15.83 6.02 4.20
CA GLY A 359 14.42 5.71 4.51
C GLY A 359 13.38 6.49 3.69
N SER A 360 13.82 7.35 2.75
CA SER A 360 12.91 8.14 1.88
C SER A 360 12.66 7.51 0.52
N PHE A 361 13.46 6.52 0.12
CA PHE A 361 13.28 5.83 -1.15
C PHE A 361 13.57 4.33 -0.96
N ALA A 362 12.65 3.48 -1.39
CA ALA A 362 12.86 2.04 -1.41
C ALA A 362 12.17 1.38 -2.61
N PHE A 363 12.69 0.22 -3.03
CA PHE A 363 11.95 -0.70 -3.88
C PHE A 363 11.37 -1.82 -3.03
N ALA A 364 10.21 -2.34 -3.44
CA ALA A 364 9.59 -3.50 -2.82
C ALA A 364 9.17 -4.54 -3.86
N GLN A 365 9.13 -5.79 -3.42
CA GLN A 365 8.66 -6.91 -4.23
C GLN A 365 7.89 -7.89 -3.37
N LEU A 366 6.97 -8.64 -3.99
CA LEU A 366 6.33 -9.76 -3.32
C LEU A 366 7.34 -10.85 -3.01
N TYR A 367 7.25 -11.40 -1.79
CA TYR A 367 8.05 -12.55 -1.39
C TYR A 367 7.78 -13.74 -2.34
N GLY A 368 8.82 -14.50 -2.68
CA GLY A 368 8.71 -15.67 -3.57
C GLY A 368 8.68 -15.39 -5.08
N LYS A 369 8.63 -14.12 -5.49
CA LYS A 369 8.81 -13.71 -6.89
C LYS A 369 10.31 -13.52 -7.19
N LEU A 370 10.66 -13.59 -8.48
CA LEU A 370 12.04 -13.60 -9.00
C LEU A 370 12.96 -12.60 -8.27
N PRO A 371 14.21 -12.98 -7.93
CA PRO A 371 15.07 -12.29 -6.98
C PRO A 371 15.78 -11.05 -7.56
N PHE A 372 15.07 -10.20 -8.31
CA PHE A 372 15.69 -9.02 -8.94
C PHE A 372 16.17 -7.96 -7.95
N LEU A 373 15.62 -7.92 -6.73
CA LEU A 373 16.00 -6.97 -5.67
C LEU A 373 16.88 -7.57 -4.57
N ARG A 374 17.46 -8.77 -4.76
CA ARG A 374 18.47 -9.29 -3.83
C ARG A 374 19.85 -8.75 -4.23
N SER A 375 20.73 -8.56 -3.25
CA SER A 375 22.14 -8.25 -3.53
C SER A 375 22.69 -9.25 -4.53
N ARG A 376 23.41 -8.76 -5.53
CA ARG A 376 24.07 -9.54 -6.60
C ARG A 376 24.93 -10.71 -6.08
N ASP A 377 25.30 -10.69 -4.80
CA ASP A 377 26.11 -11.71 -4.13
C ASP A 377 25.42 -13.09 -4.00
N ASP A 378 24.12 -13.20 -4.27
CA ASP A 378 23.39 -14.49 -4.16
C ASP A 378 23.57 -15.40 -5.39
N ASN A 379 24.13 -14.90 -6.50
CA ASN A 379 24.49 -15.70 -7.67
C ASN A 379 25.98 -15.51 -7.99
N ALA A 380 26.83 -16.33 -7.38
CA ALA A 380 28.12 -16.65 -7.95
C ALA A 380 27.91 -17.45 -9.25
N SER A 381 27.60 -16.73 -10.33
CA SER A 381 27.98 -17.00 -11.73
C SER A 381 27.39 -15.87 -12.58
N ASP A 382 28.29 -14.96 -12.98
CA ASP A 382 28.19 -13.85 -13.95
C ASP A 382 27.61 -12.50 -13.50
#